data_AF-A0A7W7IPF8-F1
#
_entry.id   AF-A0A7W7IPF8-F1
#
_cell.length_a   1.000
_cell.length_b   1.000
_cell.length_c   1.000
_cell.angle_alpha   90.00
_cell.angle_beta   90.00
_cell.angle_gamma   90.00
#
_symmetry.space_group_name_H-M   'P 1'
#
loop_
_entity.id
_entity.type
_entity.pdbx_description
1 polymer ?
#
loop_
_entity_poly.entity_id
_entity_poly.type
_entity_poly.pdbx_seq_one_letter_code
_entity_poly.pdbx_strand_id
1 'polypeptide(L)'
;MNHRKLFVAVAAVAALGVAAGAAVAQTASQKALVDQAKAAGAVGEQADGYLGVRTSVNPETQAAVSATNAGRRQAYARSAADAGTTAEVAGARMFETQLLPRISSGQWYKNAAGQWVQR
;
A
#
# COMPACT_ATOMS: atom_id res chain seq x y z
N MET A 1 -20.49 18.87 -29.07
CA MET A 1 -21.19 17.97 -28.13
C MET A 1 -20.47 16.63 -28.10
N ASN A 2 -19.87 16.32 -26.94
CA ASN A 2 -19.55 15.01 -26.36
C ASN A 2 -18.91 13.90 -27.21
N HIS A 3 -17.60 13.68 -26.97
CA HIS A 3 -16.98 12.36 -27.07
C HIS A 3 -16.43 11.97 -25.69
N ARG A 4 -17.23 11.22 -24.91
CA ARG A 4 -16.78 10.56 -23.68
C ARG A 4 -15.74 9.50 -24.06
N LYS A 5 -14.45 9.81 -23.87
CA LYS A 5 -13.40 8.79 -23.93
C LYS A 5 -13.43 7.98 -22.64
N LEU A 6 -14.03 6.80 -22.72
CA LEU A 6 -13.91 5.74 -21.71
C LEU A 6 -12.45 5.26 -21.72
N PHE A 7 -11.66 5.70 -20.73
CA PHE A 7 -10.38 5.08 -20.42
C PHE A 7 -10.66 3.80 -19.63
N VAL A 8 -10.79 2.69 -20.34
CA VAL A 8 -10.71 1.35 -19.77
C VAL A 8 -9.24 1.03 -19.57
N ALA A 9 -8.72 1.30 -18.37
CA ALA A 9 -7.38 0.88 -17.97
C ALA A 9 -7.42 -0.61 -17.60
N VAL A 10 -7.26 -1.48 -18.60
CA VAL A 10 -6.83 -2.87 -18.37
C VAL A 10 -5.31 -2.87 -18.43
N ALA A 11 -4.68 -2.76 -17.26
CA ALA A 11 -3.27 -3.08 -17.09
C ALA A 11 -3.16 -4.37 -16.28
N ALA A 12 -3.55 -5.49 -16.90
CA ALA A 12 -3.14 -6.81 -16.46
C ALA A 12 -1.80 -7.12 -17.14
N VAL A 13 -0.70 -6.64 -16.56
CA VAL A 13 0.64 -7.13 -16.91
C VAL A 13 1.09 -8.06 -15.80
N ALA A 14 0.72 -9.33 -15.95
CA ALA A 14 1.41 -10.43 -15.29
C ALA A 14 2.70 -10.69 -16.07
N ALA A 15 3.79 -10.01 -15.69
CA ALA A 15 5.13 -10.36 -16.15
C ALA A 15 5.79 -11.23 -15.08
N LEU A 16 5.73 -12.56 -15.28
CA LEU A 16 6.65 -13.49 -14.66
C LEU A 16 8.05 -13.28 -15.25
N GLY A 17 8.98 -12.83 -14.41
CA GLY A 17 10.41 -12.76 -14.71
C GLY A 17 11.21 -13.01 -13.43
N VAL A 18 11.78 -14.21 -13.31
CA VAL A 18 12.59 -14.68 -12.19
C VAL A 18 13.99 -14.07 -12.29
N ALA A 19 14.45 -13.33 -11.27
CA ALA A 19 15.84 -13.34 -10.78
C ALA A 19 16.05 -12.38 -9.58
N ALA A 20 16.70 -12.92 -8.54
CA ALA A 20 17.37 -12.26 -7.40
C ALA A 20 16.50 -11.50 -6.38
N GLY A 21 16.20 -12.21 -5.29
CA GLY A 21 15.53 -11.71 -4.10
C GLY A 21 14.18 -12.39 -3.98
N ALA A 22 14.00 -13.27 -3.00
CA ALA A 22 12.70 -13.81 -2.65
C ALA A 22 11.78 -12.62 -2.30
N ALA A 23 11.05 -12.12 -3.28
CA ALA A 23 9.85 -11.35 -3.02
C ALA A 23 8.92 -12.35 -2.34
N VAL A 24 8.90 -12.31 -1.01
CA VAL A 24 7.96 -13.11 -0.21
C VAL A 24 6.59 -12.61 -0.61
N ALA A 25 5.97 -13.30 -1.57
CA ALA A 25 4.64 -12.95 -2.03
C ALA A 25 3.73 -13.04 -0.80
N GLN A 26 3.07 -11.93 -0.46
CA GLN A 26 2.12 -11.91 0.63
C GLN A 26 1.05 -12.98 0.34
N THR A 27 0.84 -13.90 1.29
CA THR A 27 -0.17 -14.94 1.10
C THR A 27 -1.56 -14.30 1.06
N ALA A 28 -2.51 -14.98 0.41
CA ALA A 28 -3.91 -14.53 0.40
C ALA A 28 -4.47 -14.37 1.83
N SER A 29 -4.06 -15.23 2.77
CA SER A 29 -4.43 -15.13 4.18
C SER A 29 -3.86 -13.88 4.86
N GLN A 30 -2.58 -13.57 4.66
CA GLN A 30 -1.97 -12.36 5.20
C GLN A 30 -2.64 -11.09 4.66
N LYS A 31 -3.02 -11.10 3.37
CA LYS A 31 -3.75 -9.98 2.78
C LYS A 31 -5.12 -9.80 3.46
N ALA A 32 -5.86 -10.89 3.66
CA ALA A 32 -7.16 -10.85 4.31
C ALA A 32 -7.09 -10.28 5.74
N LEU A 33 -6.06 -10.63 6.51
CA LEU A 33 -5.83 -10.08 7.86
C LEU A 33 -5.64 -8.56 7.83
N VAL A 34 -4.81 -8.05 6.92
CA VAL A 34 -4.59 -6.61 6.76
C VAL A 34 -5.88 -5.91 6.35
N ASP A 35 -6.61 -6.46 5.39
CA ASP A 35 -7.87 -5.88 4.90
C ASP A 35 -8.93 -5.81 6.01
N GLN A 36 -9.07 -6.89 6.80
CA GLN A 36 -9.95 -6.92 7.97
C GLN A 36 -9.53 -5.90 9.02
N ALA A 37 -8.24 -5.80 9.32
CA ALA A 37 -7.72 -4.84 10.28
C ALA A 37 -7.91 -3.38 9.81
N LYS A 38 -7.83 -3.12 8.50
CA LYS A 38 -8.17 -1.81 7.91
C LYS A 38 -9.65 -1.50 8.02
N ALA A 39 -10.52 -2.47 7.75
CA ALA A 39 -11.96 -2.32 7.89
C ALA A 39 -12.38 -2.08 9.35
N ALA A 40 -11.74 -2.76 10.30
CA ALA A 40 -11.95 -2.56 11.74
C ALA A 40 -11.33 -1.25 12.27
N GLY A 41 -10.53 -0.56 11.45
CA GLY A 41 -9.75 0.60 11.89
C GLY A 41 -8.70 0.24 12.93
N ALA A 42 -8.13 -0.96 12.95
CA ALA A 42 -6.94 -1.23 13.76
C ALA A 42 -5.64 -0.89 13.02
N VAL A 43 -5.68 -0.93 11.68
CA VAL A 43 -4.59 -0.61 10.77
C VAL A 43 -5.05 0.47 9.77
N GLY A 44 -4.14 1.30 9.28
CA GLY A 44 -4.42 2.25 8.22
C GLY A 44 -3.22 2.48 7.32
N GLU A 45 -3.44 3.16 6.19
CA GLU A 45 -2.36 3.62 5.31
C GLU A 45 -1.66 4.83 5.94
N GLN A 46 -0.41 5.08 5.59
CA GLN A 46 0.37 6.23 6.05
C GLN A 46 0.83 7.05 4.85
N ALA A 47 0.99 8.37 5.05
CA ALA A 47 1.38 9.31 3.99
C ALA A 47 2.76 9.02 3.36
N ASP A 48 3.58 8.18 4.01
CA ASP A 48 4.86 7.68 3.50
C ASP A 48 4.73 6.43 2.60
N GLY A 49 3.50 5.95 2.38
CA GLY A 49 3.22 4.77 1.59
C GLY A 49 3.18 3.46 2.37
N TYR A 50 3.39 3.44 3.69
CA TYR A 50 3.35 2.20 4.48
C TYR A 50 2.01 1.98 5.20
N LEU A 51 1.83 0.78 5.76
CA LEU A 51 0.78 0.50 6.72
C LEU A 51 1.24 0.87 8.13
N GLY A 52 0.33 1.40 8.94
CA GLY A 52 0.55 1.68 10.35
C GLY A 52 -0.53 1.04 11.21
N VAL A 53 -0.14 0.55 12.40
CA VAL A 53 -1.08 0.10 13.42
C VAL A 53 -1.55 1.31 14.21
N ARG A 54 -2.87 1.57 14.25
CA ARG A 54 -3.47 2.69 14.98
C ARG A 54 -3.78 2.33 16.43
N THR A 55 -4.31 1.13 16.65
CA THR A 55 -4.75 0.65 17.97
C THR A 55 -3.91 -0.56 18.37
N SER A 56 -4.54 -1.67 18.74
CA SER A 56 -3.88 -2.96 18.96
C SER A 56 -4.34 -3.98 17.93
N VAL A 57 -3.46 -4.92 17.59
CA VAL A 57 -3.73 -6.05 16.71
C VAL A 57 -3.10 -7.32 17.30
N ASN A 58 -3.58 -8.49 16.88
CA ASN A 58 -2.96 -9.75 17.27
C ASN A 58 -1.59 -9.95 16.57
N PRO A 59 -0.73 -10.85 17.07
CA PRO A 59 0.59 -11.08 16.49
C PRO A 59 0.58 -11.50 15.01
N GLU A 60 -0.44 -12.23 14.58
CA GLU A 60 -0.58 -12.68 13.19
C GLU A 60 -0.82 -11.49 12.23
N THR A 61 -1.70 -10.57 12.62
CA THR A 61 -1.96 -9.33 11.88
C THR A 61 -0.72 -8.43 11.89
N GLN A 62 0.00 -8.34 13.01
CA GLN A 62 1.26 -7.61 13.10
C GLN A 62 2.31 -8.16 12.12
N ALA A 63 2.41 -9.48 12.01
CA ALA A 63 3.30 -10.15 11.06
C ALA A 63 2.88 -9.87 9.61
N ALA A 64 1.57 -9.90 9.32
CA ALA A 64 1.04 -9.57 8.00
C ALA A 64 1.33 -8.11 7.60
N VAL A 65 1.14 -7.14 8.50
CA VAL A 65 1.50 -5.72 8.30
C VAL A 65 2.99 -5.58 8.01
N SER A 66 3.84 -6.26 8.80
CA SER A 66 5.29 -6.24 8.63
C SER A 66 5.72 -6.81 7.27
N ALA A 67 5.10 -7.90 6.84
CA ALA A 67 5.34 -8.53 5.55
C ALA A 67 4.93 -7.61 4.38
N THR A 68 3.75 -6.99 4.43
CA THR A 68 3.34 -6.00 3.43
C THR A 68 4.32 -4.83 3.35
N ASN A 69 4.72 -4.27 4.50
CA ASN A 69 5.66 -3.16 4.54
C ASN A 69 7.05 -3.56 4.02
N ALA A 70 7.50 -4.80 4.22
CA ALA A 70 8.73 -5.32 3.62
C ALA A 70 8.65 -5.37 2.09
N GLY A 71 7.54 -5.89 1.54
CA GLY A 71 7.31 -5.87 0.10
C GLY A 71 7.26 -4.45 -0.47
N ARG A 72 6.56 -3.53 0.20
CA ARG A 72 6.51 -2.12 -0.19
C ARG A 72 7.89 -1.45 -0.16
N ARG A 73 8.72 -1.72 0.86
CA ARG A 73 10.11 -1.22 0.91
C ARG A 73 10.91 -1.64 -0.33
N GLN A 74 10.84 -2.92 -0.71
CA GLN A 74 11.54 -3.41 -1.91
C GLN A 74 11.00 -2.75 -3.18
N ALA A 75 9.68 -2.61 -3.30
CA ALA A 75 9.05 -1.98 -4.46
C ALA A 75 9.40 -0.49 -4.58
N TYR A 76 9.39 0.26 -3.47
CA TYR A 76 9.72 1.67 -3.45
C TYR A 76 11.20 1.91 -3.72
N ALA A 77 12.09 1.08 -3.17
CA ALA A 77 13.52 1.15 -3.49
C ALA A 77 13.78 0.95 -4.99
N ARG A 78 13.10 -0.03 -5.61
CA ARG A 78 13.23 -0.29 -7.05
C ARG A 78 12.68 0.87 -7.88
N SER A 79 11.45 1.31 -7.58
CA SER A 79 10.82 2.45 -8.27
C SER A 79 11.63 3.74 -8.11
N ALA A 80 12.28 3.93 -6.97
CA ALA A 80 13.11 5.08 -6.69
C ALA A 80 14.40 5.06 -7.54
N ALA A 81 15.07 3.90 -7.61
CA ALA A 81 16.24 3.71 -8.45
C ALA A 81 15.92 3.96 -9.93
N ASP A 82 14.81 3.42 -10.42
CA ASP A 82 14.39 3.58 -11.83
C ASP A 82 14.06 5.04 -12.17
N ALA A 83 13.54 5.80 -11.20
CA ALA A 83 13.13 7.20 -11.38
C ALA A 83 14.20 8.22 -10.97
N GLY A 84 15.37 7.79 -10.49
CA GLY A 84 16.41 8.69 -9.98
C GLY A 84 15.98 9.50 -8.75
N THR A 85 15.19 8.91 -7.86
CA THR A 85 14.67 9.54 -6.63
C THR A 85 14.95 8.67 -5.40
N THR A 86 14.38 9.03 -4.24
CA THR A 86 14.52 8.25 -2.99
C THR A 86 13.30 7.37 -2.74
N ALA A 87 13.47 6.31 -1.94
CA ALA A 87 12.39 5.39 -1.60
C ALA A 87 11.25 6.10 -0.85
N GLU A 88 11.58 7.11 -0.05
CA GLU A 88 10.62 7.96 0.66
C GLU A 88 9.73 8.73 -0.32
N VAL A 89 10.32 9.33 -1.37
CA VAL A 89 9.57 10.03 -2.42
C VAL A 89 8.68 9.06 -3.19
N ALA A 90 9.19 7.86 -3.52
CA ALA A 90 8.40 6.83 -4.19
C ALA A 90 7.21 6.36 -3.33
N GLY A 91 7.42 6.18 -2.02
CA GLY A 91 6.37 5.81 -1.06
C GLY A 91 5.30 6.88 -0.92
N ALA A 92 5.70 8.14 -0.74
CA ALA A 92 4.76 9.27 -0.67
C ALA A 92 3.93 9.42 -1.95
N ARG A 93 4.57 9.31 -3.13
CA ARG A 93 3.85 9.33 -4.42
C ARG A 93 2.89 8.15 -4.55
N MET A 94 3.28 6.95 -4.12
CA MET A 94 2.40 5.79 -4.11
C MET A 94 1.18 6.04 -3.21
N PHE A 95 1.39 6.66 -2.04
CA PHE A 95 0.29 7.02 -1.17
C PHE A 95 -0.70 7.94 -1.87
N GLU A 96 -0.24 9.07 -2.41
CA GLU A 96 -1.11 10.08 -3.04
C GLU A 96 -1.85 9.54 -4.26
N THR A 97 -1.15 8.79 -5.12
CA THR A 97 -1.67 8.41 -6.43
C THR A 97 -2.45 7.10 -6.45
N GLN A 98 -2.19 6.19 -5.50
CA GLN A 98 -2.74 4.84 -5.54
C GLN A 98 -3.40 4.40 -4.24
N LEU A 99 -2.81 4.71 -3.08
CA LEU A 99 -3.34 4.22 -1.79
C LEU A 99 -4.48 5.10 -1.30
N LEU A 100 -4.24 6.42 -1.19
CA LEU A 100 -5.20 7.39 -0.69
C LEU A 100 -6.54 7.32 -1.44
N PRO A 101 -6.61 7.28 -2.78
CA PRO A 101 -7.89 7.16 -3.50
C PRO A 101 -8.66 5.87 -3.20
N ARG A 102 -7.98 4.80 -2.75
CA ARG A 102 -8.58 3.49 -2.46
C ARG A 102 -8.99 3.29 -1.00
N ILE A 103 -8.72 4.24 -0.12
CA ILE A 103 -9.14 4.15 1.28
C ILE A 103 -10.66 4.29 1.35
N SER A 104 -11.37 3.28 1.82
CA SER A 104 -12.84 3.38 1.86
C SER A 104 -13.32 4.33 2.95
N SER A 105 -14.52 4.89 2.83
CA SER A 105 -15.13 5.66 3.92
C SER A 105 -15.19 4.81 5.19
N GLY A 106 -14.91 5.44 6.33
CA GLY A 106 -14.79 4.78 7.63
C GLY A 106 -13.42 4.18 7.91
N GLN A 107 -12.57 3.95 6.90
CA GLN A 107 -11.18 3.55 7.09
C GLN A 107 -10.30 4.75 7.46
N TRP A 108 -9.11 4.43 7.97
CA TRP A 108 -8.21 5.42 8.54
C TRP A 108 -6.88 5.48 7.78
N TYR A 109 -6.27 6.65 7.81
CA TYR A 109 -4.90 6.86 7.36
C TYR A 109 -4.17 7.86 8.24
N LYS A 110 -2.84 7.78 8.28
CA LYS A 110 -1.99 8.75 8.97
C LYS A 110 -1.53 9.80 7.96
N ASN A 111 -1.91 11.05 8.17
CA ASN A 111 -1.50 12.15 7.29
C ASN A 111 -0.01 12.49 7.47
N ALA A 112 0.52 13.39 6.64
CA ALA A 112 1.92 13.82 6.69
C ALA A 112 2.28 14.55 8.00
N ALA A 113 1.31 15.11 8.72
CA ALA A 113 1.48 15.70 10.05
C ALA A 113 1.51 14.64 11.17
N GLY A 114 1.40 13.35 10.83
CA GLY A 114 1.43 12.24 11.77
C GLY A 114 0.11 11.98 12.49
N GLN A 115 -0.99 12.63 12.08
CA GLN A 115 -2.31 12.49 12.68
C GLN A 115 -3.11 11.39 11.98
N TRP A 116 -3.83 10.59 12.76
CA TRP A 116 -4.80 9.64 12.21
C TRP A 116 -6.07 10.38 11.79
N VAL A 117 -6.44 10.22 10.52
CA VAL A 117 -7.61 10.82 9.89
C VAL A 117 -8.51 9.70 9.37
N GLN A 118 -9.81 9.83 9.59
CA GLN A 118 -10.81 8.94 9.01
C GLN A 118 -11.26 9.50 7.66
N ARG A 119 -11.46 8.62 6.68
CA ARG A 119 -11.99 8.98 5.36
C ARG A 119 -13.51 8.95 5.30
#